data_AF-A0A7S2HDG7-F1
#
_entry.id   AF-A0A7S2HDG7-F1
#
_cell.length_a   1.000
_cell.length_b   1.000
_cell.length_c   1.000
_cell.angle_alpha   90.00
_cell.angle_beta   90.00
_cell.angle_gamma   90.00
#
_symmetry.space_group_name_H-M   'P 1'
#
loop_
_entity.id
_entity.type
_entity.pdbx_description
1 polymer ?
#
loop_
_entity_poly.entity_id
_entity_poly.type
_entity_poly.pdbx_seq_one_letter_code
_entity_poly.pdbx_strand_id
1 'polypeptide(L)'
;IVEATSGNTGIALAMVCAQRGYRCVICMAEPFSVERRKLMRMLGAKVIVTPKESLGTGMLAKAVELCAKHGWFLARQFENDANWRYHEATTGPEIVSAFPSRPLDFWVSGYGTGGTYHGAGKVLREAWPNLRIVLAEPEEAQILASKIPTEFKADGS
;
A
#
# COMPACT_ATOMS: atom_id res chain seq x y z
N ILE A 1 -8.13 2.03 14.24
CA ILE A 1 -7.26 1.66 13.11
C ILE A 1 -6.33 2.83 12.85
N VAL A 2 -5.04 2.53 12.70
CA VAL A 2 -3.97 3.51 12.45
C VAL A 2 -3.22 3.10 11.18
N GLU A 3 -2.78 4.06 10.39
CA GLU A 3 -1.84 3.80 9.29
C GLU A 3 -0.94 5.02 9.02
N ALA A 4 0.28 4.74 8.55
CA ALA A 4 1.21 5.72 8.01
C ALA A 4 1.11 5.71 6.47
N THR A 5 0.65 6.80 5.88
CA THR A 5 0.43 6.86 4.43
C THR A 5 0.35 8.29 3.92
N SER A 6 0.88 8.51 2.72
CA SER A 6 0.89 9.81 2.02
C SER A 6 -0.33 10.01 1.11
N GLY A 7 -1.22 9.02 0.98
CA GLY A 7 -2.29 9.11 -0.01
C GLY A 7 -3.39 8.05 0.05
N ASN A 8 -3.50 7.25 -1.01
CA ASN A 8 -4.71 6.50 -1.36
C ASN A 8 -5.14 5.50 -0.28
N THR A 9 -4.18 4.80 0.34
CA THR A 9 -4.47 3.87 1.45
C THR A 9 -5.18 4.58 2.60
N GLY A 10 -4.81 5.82 2.90
CA GLY A 10 -5.43 6.60 3.99
C GLY A 10 -6.88 6.97 3.68
N ILE A 11 -7.16 7.35 2.43
CA ILE A 11 -8.52 7.64 1.96
C ILE A 11 -9.37 6.36 1.97
N ALA A 12 -8.85 5.24 1.44
CA ALA A 12 -9.56 3.97 1.42
C ALA A 12 -9.85 3.45 2.83
N LEU A 13 -8.88 3.50 3.74
CA LEU A 13 -9.09 3.15 5.15
C LEU A 13 -10.09 4.07 5.83
N ALA A 14 -10.03 5.38 5.59
CA ALA A 14 -11.01 6.33 6.13
C ALA A 14 -12.44 5.98 5.67
N MET A 15 -12.62 5.69 4.38
CA MET A 15 -13.90 5.28 3.80
C MET A 15 -14.43 3.99 4.44
N VAL A 16 -13.60 2.94 4.51
CA VAL A 16 -13.99 1.65 5.11
C VAL A 16 -14.31 1.80 6.60
N CYS A 17 -13.51 2.58 7.33
CA CYS A 17 -13.73 2.85 8.75
C CYS A 17 -15.05 3.60 8.98
N ALA A 18 -15.34 4.62 8.18
CA ALA A 18 -16.60 5.36 8.24
C ALA A 18 -17.80 4.45 8.01
N GLN A 19 -17.74 3.59 6.99
CA GLN A 19 -18.82 2.67 6.67
C GLN A 19 -19.02 1.57 7.73
N ARG A 20 -17.94 1.11 8.36
CA ARG A 20 -17.97 0.00 9.33
C ARG A 20 -18.00 0.44 10.80
N GLY A 21 -18.06 1.74 11.07
CA GLY A 21 -18.11 2.28 12.44
C GLY A 21 -16.78 2.22 13.20
N TYR A 22 -15.64 2.11 12.51
CA TYR A 22 -14.32 2.15 13.14
C TYR A 22 -13.77 3.57 13.23
N ARG A 23 -13.00 3.85 14.29
CA ARG A 23 -12.18 5.06 14.35
C ARG A 23 -10.91 4.89 13.50
N CYS A 24 -10.63 5.87 12.66
CA CYS A 24 -9.47 5.91 11.77
C CYS A 24 -8.52 7.06 12.16
N VAL A 25 -7.23 6.75 12.25
CA VAL A 25 -6.16 7.73 12.47
C VAL A 25 -5.11 7.55 11.38
N ILE A 26 -4.79 8.62 10.65
CA ILE A 26 -3.79 8.60 9.59
C ILE A 26 -2.63 9.52 9.96
N CYS A 27 -1.42 8.97 9.96
CA CYS A 27 -0.17 9.73 10.11
C CYS A 27 0.34 10.11 8.72
N MET A 28 0.46 11.41 8.46
CA MET A 28 0.89 11.94 7.16
C MET A 28 1.89 13.08 7.32
N ALA A 29 3.02 13.04 6.61
CA ALA A 29 4.01 14.12 6.66
C ALA A 29 3.48 15.42 6.04
N GLU A 30 3.93 16.55 6.58
CA GLU A 30 3.50 17.90 6.19
C GLU A 30 3.56 18.20 4.68
N PRO A 31 4.63 17.81 3.94
CA PRO A 31 4.76 18.15 2.52
C PRO A 31 3.72 17.49 1.60
N PHE A 32 3.02 16.44 2.06
CA PHE A 32 2.01 15.77 1.25
C PHE A 32 0.71 16.61 1.13
N SER A 33 -0.06 16.37 0.07
CA SER A 33 -1.20 17.20 -0.37
C SER A 33 -2.21 17.56 0.74
N VAL A 34 -2.58 18.84 0.78
CA VAL A 34 -3.60 19.38 1.68
C VAL A 34 -4.98 18.81 1.35
N GLU A 35 -5.28 18.63 0.08
CA GLU A 35 -6.54 18.13 -0.46
C GLU A 35 -6.81 16.71 0.06
N ARG A 36 -5.78 15.85 0.07
CA ARG A 36 -5.87 14.50 0.64
C ARG A 36 -6.19 14.54 2.14
N ARG A 37 -5.61 15.48 2.90
CA ARG A 37 -5.97 15.66 4.32
C ARG A 37 -7.43 16.04 4.50
N LYS A 38 -7.91 16.99 3.69
CA LYS A 38 -9.30 17.45 3.75
C LYS A 38 -10.26 16.29 3.46
N LEU A 39 -10.00 15.52 2.40
CA LEU A 39 -10.83 14.37 2.05
C LEU A 39 -10.87 13.31 3.16
N MET A 40 -9.73 12.93 3.74
CA MET A 40 -9.69 11.99 4.86
C MET A 40 -10.47 12.49 6.09
N ARG A 41 -10.37 13.79 6.41
CA ARG A 41 -11.13 14.40 7.51
C ARG A 41 -12.63 14.45 7.24
N MET A 42 -13.03 14.72 6.00
CA MET A 42 -14.45 14.66 5.59
C MET A 42 -15.02 13.25 5.76
N LEU A 43 -14.21 12.22 5.54
CA LEU A 43 -14.55 10.82 5.81
C LEU A 43 -14.46 10.44 7.30
N GLY A 44 -14.26 11.39 8.22
CA GLY A 44 -14.24 11.16 9.66
C GLY A 44 -12.91 10.63 10.21
N ALA A 45 -11.86 10.53 9.40
CA ALA A 45 -10.54 10.14 9.91
C ALA A 45 -9.83 11.31 10.62
N LYS A 46 -9.13 11.00 11.71
CA LYS A 46 -8.21 11.93 12.35
C LYS A 46 -6.88 11.92 11.60
N VAL A 47 -6.49 13.05 11.03
CA VAL A 47 -5.19 13.19 10.33
C VAL A 47 -4.18 13.88 11.24
N ILE A 48 -3.15 13.15 11.65
CA ILE A 48 -2.00 13.63 12.42
C ILE A 48 -0.90 14.01 11.43
N VAL A 49 -0.50 15.28 11.43
CA VAL A 49 0.57 15.78 10.57
C VAL A 49 1.91 15.56 11.27
N THR A 50 2.85 14.88 10.62
CA THR A 50 4.22 14.68 11.13
C THR A 50 5.20 15.66 10.46
N PRO A 51 6.33 15.99 11.12
CA PRO A 51 7.35 16.87 10.55
C PRO A 51 7.93 16.33 9.23
N LYS A 52 8.46 17.22 8.38
CA LYS A 52 8.95 16.88 7.04
C LYS A 52 10.28 16.11 7.06
N GLU A 53 11.08 16.28 8.11
CA GLU A 53 12.49 15.89 8.19
C GLU A 53 12.68 14.38 8.04
N SER A 54 11.69 13.59 8.46
CA SER A 54 11.76 12.12 8.46
C SER A 54 10.79 11.44 7.49
N LEU A 55 10.01 12.21 6.70
CA LEU A 55 9.06 11.72 5.69
C LEU A 55 8.35 10.41 6.09
N GLY A 56 8.52 9.33 5.30
CA GLY A 56 7.97 7.99 5.52
C GLY A 56 8.26 7.44 6.91
N THR A 57 9.53 7.46 7.31
CA THR A 57 10.02 6.95 8.59
C THR A 57 9.38 7.68 9.77
N GLY A 58 9.20 8.99 9.67
CA GLY A 58 8.53 9.80 10.69
C GLY A 58 7.03 9.47 10.81
N MET A 59 6.35 9.24 9.69
CA MET A 59 4.95 8.80 9.69
C MET A 59 4.80 7.44 10.38
N LEU A 60 5.66 6.48 10.05
CA LEU A 60 5.64 5.13 10.63
C LEU A 60 5.96 5.16 12.12
N ALA A 61 7.03 5.87 12.52
CA ALA A 61 7.38 6.01 13.93
C ALA A 61 6.23 6.59 14.76
N LYS A 62 5.52 7.60 14.23
CA LYS A 62 4.36 8.16 14.91
C LYS A 62 3.19 7.17 15.00
N ALA A 63 2.92 6.42 13.93
CA ALA A 63 1.89 5.40 13.93
C ALA A 63 2.17 4.29 14.97
N VAL A 64 3.42 3.82 15.03
CA VAL A 64 3.88 2.83 16.01
C VAL A 64 3.78 3.35 17.45
N GLU A 65 4.21 4.59 17.71
CA GLU A 65 4.06 5.25 19.02
C GLU A 65 2.60 5.25 19.50
N LEU A 66 1.68 5.62 18.60
CA LEU A 66 0.25 5.64 18.91
C LEU A 66 -0.32 4.24 19.20
N CYS A 67 0.15 3.24 18.46
CA CYS A 67 -0.26 1.85 18.68
C CYS A 67 0.26 1.34 20.04
N ALA A 68 1.53 1.61 20.38
CA ALA A 68 2.10 1.25 21.68
C ALA A 68 1.37 1.94 22.85
N LYS A 69 1.00 3.21 22.70
CA LYS A 69 0.31 3.98 23.75
C LYS A 69 -1.14 3.56 23.96
N HIS A 70 -1.85 3.18 22.90
CA HIS A 70 -3.30 3.01 22.94
C HIS A 70 -3.80 1.61 22.61
N GLY A 71 -2.91 0.67 22.28
CA GLY A 71 -3.28 -0.68 21.84
C GLY A 71 -4.07 -0.68 20.52
N TRP A 72 -3.84 0.31 19.65
CA TRP A 72 -4.55 0.43 18.38
C TRP A 72 -4.02 -0.55 17.33
N PHE A 73 -4.89 -0.97 16.41
CA PHE A 73 -4.53 -1.79 15.26
C PHE A 73 -3.82 -0.95 14.18
N LEU A 74 -2.57 -1.30 13.87
CA LEU A 74 -1.80 -0.77 12.75
C LEU A 74 -2.05 -1.62 11.50
N ALA A 75 -2.50 -1.00 10.40
CA ALA A 75 -2.86 -1.73 9.19
C ALA A 75 -1.65 -2.36 8.46
N ARG A 76 -0.47 -1.76 8.58
CA ARG A 76 0.82 -2.26 8.06
C ARG A 76 0.79 -2.57 6.56
N GLN A 77 0.37 -1.61 5.73
CA GLN A 77 0.16 -1.83 4.28
C GLN A 77 1.36 -2.44 3.52
N PHE A 78 2.60 -2.24 3.99
CA PHE A 78 3.82 -2.76 3.34
C PHE A 78 4.16 -4.20 3.75
N GLU A 79 3.58 -4.69 4.84
CA GLU A 79 4.00 -5.92 5.52
C GLU A 79 2.84 -6.92 5.68
N ASN A 80 1.61 -6.43 5.56
CA ASN A 80 0.41 -7.23 5.77
C ASN A 80 0.05 -8.03 4.51
N ASP A 81 0.13 -9.35 4.62
CA ASP A 81 -0.21 -10.32 3.58
C ASP A 81 -1.60 -10.10 2.95
N ALA A 82 -2.55 -9.57 3.72
CA ALA A 82 -3.89 -9.28 3.23
C ALA A 82 -3.85 -8.33 2.01
N ASN A 83 -2.84 -7.46 1.90
CA ASN A 83 -2.66 -6.57 0.76
C ASN A 83 -2.47 -7.36 -0.56
N TRP A 84 -1.43 -8.19 -0.65
CA TRP A 84 -1.16 -8.92 -1.89
C TRP A 84 -2.17 -10.06 -2.12
N ARG A 85 -2.65 -10.72 -1.06
CA ARG A 85 -3.67 -11.78 -1.17
C ARG A 85 -4.98 -11.26 -1.73
N TYR A 86 -5.36 -10.02 -1.44
CA TYR A 86 -6.58 -9.46 -2.02
C TYR A 86 -6.44 -9.29 -3.54
N HIS A 87 -5.27 -8.87 -4.02
CA HIS A 87 -4.98 -8.80 -5.46
C HIS A 87 -4.90 -10.19 -6.13
N GLU A 88 -4.39 -11.20 -5.42
CA GLU A 88 -4.43 -12.60 -5.87
C GLU A 88 -5.88 -13.10 -6.00
N ALA A 89 -6.75 -12.77 -5.05
CA ALA A 89 -8.13 -13.23 -5.07
C ALA A 89 -9.05 -12.44 -6.02
N THR A 90 -8.67 -11.20 -6.40
CA THR A 90 -9.54 -10.29 -7.18
C THR A 90 -8.87 -9.77 -8.44
N THR A 91 -7.89 -8.88 -8.30
CA THR A 91 -7.26 -8.19 -9.44
C THR A 91 -6.64 -9.13 -10.47
N GLY A 92 -5.96 -10.20 -10.04
CA GLY A 92 -5.42 -11.21 -10.95
C GLY A 92 -6.52 -11.92 -11.76
N PRO A 93 -7.49 -12.57 -11.10
CA PRO A 93 -8.62 -13.22 -11.76
C PRO A 93 -9.45 -12.30 -12.66
N GLU A 94 -9.67 -11.05 -12.25
CA GLU A 94 -10.36 -10.04 -13.07
C GLU A 94 -9.62 -9.78 -14.39
N ILE A 95 -8.30 -9.63 -14.34
CA ILE A 95 -7.48 -9.47 -15.56
C ILE A 95 -7.56 -10.73 -16.43
N VAL A 96 -7.42 -11.94 -15.85
CA VAL A 96 -7.52 -13.19 -16.64
C VAL A 96 -8.89 -13.29 -17.31
N SER A 97 -9.96 -13.02 -16.59
CA SER A 97 -11.33 -13.07 -17.10
C SER A 97 -11.59 -12.03 -18.19
N ALA A 98 -10.88 -10.91 -18.19
CA ALA A 98 -10.99 -9.89 -19.23
C ALA A 98 -10.37 -10.31 -20.58
N PHE A 99 -9.51 -11.33 -20.58
CA PHE A 99 -8.82 -11.84 -21.78
C PHE A 99 -9.05 -13.35 -21.99
N PRO A 100 -10.30 -13.80 -22.16
CA PRO A 100 -10.65 -15.22 -22.11
C PRO A 100 -10.07 -16.07 -23.26
N SER A 101 -9.75 -15.45 -24.39
CA SER A 101 -9.29 -16.14 -25.60
C SER A 101 -7.88 -15.73 -26.05
N ARG A 102 -7.23 -14.82 -25.33
CA ARG A 102 -5.94 -14.24 -25.75
C ARG A 102 -5.02 -14.07 -24.56
N PRO A 103 -3.95 -14.88 -24.42
CA PRO A 103 -2.94 -14.62 -23.39
C PRO A 103 -2.27 -13.27 -23.65
N LEU A 104 -1.91 -12.58 -22.56
CA LEU A 104 -1.11 -11.38 -22.65
C LEU A 104 0.36 -11.73 -22.86
N ASP A 105 1.05 -10.96 -23.70
CA ASP A 105 2.49 -11.08 -23.91
C ASP A 105 3.28 -10.32 -22.83
N PHE A 106 2.74 -9.17 -22.40
CA PHE A 106 3.34 -8.29 -21.40
C PHE A 106 2.29 -7.79 -20.39
N TRP A 107 2.70 -7.71 -19.13
CA TRP A 107 1.97 -6.99 -18.08
C TRP A 107 2.93 -6.09 -17.33
N VAL A 108 2.60 -4.80 -17.22
CA VAL A 108 3.44 -3.79 -16.60
C VAL A 108 2.74 -3.25 -15.36
N SER A 109 3.46 -3.18 -14.24
CA SER A 109 2.97 -2.59 -13.00
C SER A 109 4.05 -1.72 -12.37
N GLY A 110 3.67 -0.59 -11.77
CA GLY A 110 4.54 0.10 -10.82
C GLY A 110 4.47 -0.55 -9.44
N TYR A 111 5.25 -0.04 -8.47
CA TYR A 111 5.07 -0.42 -7.08
C TYR A 111 5.02 0.78 -6.13
N GLY A 112 4.20 0.61 -5.09
CA GLY A 112 4.32 1.33 -3.83
C GLY A 112 4.55 0.30 -2.72
N THR A 113 3.48 -0.42 -2.36
CA THR A 113 3.55 -1.53 -1.40
C THR A 113 3.97 -2.87 -2.01
N GLY A 114 4.02 -2.97 -3.34
CA GLY A 114 4.28 -4.22 -4.05
C GLY A 114 3.09 -5.20 -4.12
N GLY A 115 1.99 -4.93 -3.40
CA GLY A 115 0.85 -5.85 -3.29
C GLY A 115 0.23 -6.23 -4.63
N THR A 116 0.04 -5.25 -5.53
CA THR A 116 -0.52 -5.49 -6.86
C THR A 116 0.40 -6.36 -7.72
N TYR A 117 1.70 -6.01 -7.78
CA TYR A 117 2.69 -6.77 -8.53
C TYR A 117 2.76 -8.23 -8.05
N HIS A 118 2.82 -8.43 -6.73
CA HIS A 118 2.91 -9.77 -6.14
C HIS A 118 1.63 -10.57 -6.37
N GLY A 119 0.48 -10.07 -5.90
CA GLY A 119 -0.77 -10.82 -5.91
C GLY A 119 -1.30 -11.09 -7.31
N ALA A 120 -1.48 -10.04 -8.12
CA ALA A 120 -1.96 -10.21 -9.49
C ALA A 120 -0.91 -10.93 -10.34
N GLY A 121 0.38 -10.57 -10.22
CA GLY A 121 1.44 -11.19 -11.00
C GLY A 121 1.58 -12.71 -10.78
N LYS A 122 1.30 -13.20 -9.57
CA LYS A 122 1.25 -14.64 -9.28
C LYS A 122 0.17 -15.35 -10.10
N VAL A 123 -1.06 -14.86 -10.05
CA VAL A 123 -2.19 -15.42 -10.82
C VAL A 123 -1.95 -15.33 -12.32
N LEU A 124 -1.43 -14.19 -12.79
CA LEU A 124 -1.17 -13.98 -14.22
C LEU A 124 -0.07 -14.93 -14.74
N ARG A 125 0.97 -15.20 -13.96
CA ARG A 125 2.03 -16.15 -14.32
C ARG A 125 1.53 -17.59 -14.36
N GLU A 126 0.63 -17.95 -13.44
CA GLU A 126 -0.01 -19.27 -13.42
C GLU A 126 -0.95 -19.46 -14.63
N ALA A 127 -1.69 -18.42 -15.01
CA ALA A 127 -2.58 -18.45 -16.17
C ALA A 127 -1.83 -18.44 -17.51
N TRP A 128 -0.75 -17.66 -17.64
CA TRP A 128 -0.01 -17.46 -18.88
C TRP A 128 1.50 -17.60 -18.66
N PRO A 129 2.06 -18.81 -18.78
CA PRO A 129 3.48 -19.09 -18.46
C PRO A 129 4.50 -18.29 -19.28
N ASN A 130 4.13 -17.86 -20.49
CA ASN A 130 4.99 -17.07 -21.37
C ASN A 130 4.86 -15.54 -21.14
N LEU A 131 4.00 -15.11 -20.22
CA LEU A 131 3.78 -13.70 -19.92
C LEU A 131 5.06 -13.05 -19.37
N ARG A 132 5.46 -11.94 -19.98
CA ARG A 132 6.53 -11.09 -19.46
C ARG A 132 5.96 -10.07 -18.49
N ILE A 133 6.27 -10.25 -17.21
CA ILE A 133 5.85 -9.34 -16.14
C ILE A 133 6.97 -8.32 -15.89
N VAL A 134 6.67 -7.04 -16.08
CA VAL A 134 7.61 -5.91 -15.96
C VAL A 134 7.21 -5.06 -14.77
N LEU A 135 8.19 -4.80 -13.89
CA LEU A 135 8.03 -3.88 -12.76
C LEU A 135 8.69 -2.55 -13.10
N ALA A 136 7.94 -1.46 -12.99
CA ALA A 136 8.43 -0.11 -13.27
C ALA A 136 8.73 0.63 -11.96
N GLU A 137 9.85 1.36 -11.94
CA GLU A 137 10.29 2.23 -10.86
C GLU A 137 10.70 3.61 -11.38
N PRO A 138 10.53 4.68 -10.60
CA PRO A 138 11.04 6.01 -10.95
C PRO A 138 12.58 6.00 -11.00
N GLU A 139 13.16 6.72 -11.95
CA GLU A 139 14.62 6.84 -12.11
C GLU A 139 15.29 7.43 -10.86
N GLU A 140 14.61 8.38 -10.21
CA GLU A 140 15.12 9.09 -9.03
C GLU A 140 14.90 8.34 -7.71
N ALA A 141 14.18 7.20 -7.73
CA ALA A 141 13.78 6.48 -6.51
C ALA A 141 13.86 4.94 -6.68
N GLN A 142 14.94 4.49 -7.29
CA GLN A 142 15.18 3.08 -7.57
C GLN A 142 15.48 2.29 -6.29
N ILE A 143 14.56 1.43 -5.85
CA ILE A 143 14.81 0.53 -4.71
C ILE A 143 15.36 -0.79 -5.23
N LEU A 144 14.69 -1.41 -6.20
CA LEU A 144 15.08 -2.72 -6.69
C LEU A 144 16.29 -2.63 -7.62
N ALA A 145 16.32 -1.65 -8.54
CA ALA A 145 17.46 -1.48 -9.43
C ALA A 145 18.74 -1.04 -8.72
N SER A 146 18.63 -0.40 -7.54
CA SER A 146 19.80 -0.01 -6.73
C SER A 146 20.62 -1.19 -6.22
N LYS A 147 20.01 -2.39 -6.09
CA LYS A 147 20.59 -3.59 -5.48
C LYS A 147 21.06 -3.42 -4.03
N ILE A 148 20.65 -2.35 -3.36
CA ILE A 148 20.93 -2.14 -1.93
C ILE A 148 19.98 -3.07 -1.14
N PRO A 149 20.51 -4.03 -0.36
CA PRO A 149 19.67 -4.92 0.42
C PRO A 149 18.87 -4.13 1.47
N THR A 150 17.60 -4.47 1.60
CA THR A 150 16.75 -4.01 2.71
C THR A 150 16.55 -5.17 3.67
N GLU A 151 16.86 -4.98 4.94
CA GLU A 151 16.67 -6.02 5.96
C GLU A 151 15.18 -6.21 6.25
N PHE A 152 14.72 -7.46 6.29
CA PHE A 152 13.39 -7.83 6.74
C PHE A 152 13.50 -8.53 8.09
N LYS A 153 12.91 -7.94 9.12
CA LYS A 153 12.99 -8.39 10.51
C LYS A 153 11.91 -9.40 10.82
N ALA A 154 12.14 -10.19 11.87
CA ALA A 154 11.19 -11.23 12.32
C ALA A 154 9.84 -10.67 12.79
N ASP A 155 9.77 -9.38 13.14
CA ASP A 155 8.53 -8.68 13.49
C ASP A 155 7.76 -8.16 12.26
N GLY A 156 8.23 -8.49 11.07
CA GLY A 156 7.63 -8.14 9.78
C GLY A 156 7.99 -6.74 9.28
N SER A 157 8.93 -6.03 9.92
CA SER A 157 9.40 -4.70 9.49
C SER A 157 10.72 -4.70 8.72
#